data_AF-A0A1H7HZ97-F1
#
_entry.id   AF-A0A1H7HZ97-F1
#
_cell.length_a   1.000
_cell.length_b   1.000
_cell.length_c   1.000
_cell.angle_alpha   90.00
_cell.angle_beta   90.00
_cell.angle_gamma   90.00
#
_symmetry.space_group_name_H-M   'P 1'
#
loop_
_entity.id
_entity.type
_entity.pdbx_description
1 polymer ?
#
loop_
_entity_poly.entity_id
_entity_poly.type
_entity_poly.pdbx_seq_one_letter_code
_entity_poly.pdbx_strand_id
1 'polypeptide(L)'
;MLFDWLVVGQVLATNPASSVRGPKHSVRKGKTPVLAADEARALLDSIDTSTLVGLRDRALIGLMVYTFARVGAALQIKVEDVYVQGRRTWIRLYEKGEKRHEMPCHHNLDEYLHAYINGAKLTEARAFCFVLRHVAPASFQIAR
;
A
#
# COMPACT_ATOMS: atom_id res chain seq x y z
N MET A 1 3.00 -26.79 -0.17
CA MET A 1 3.28 -28.19 -0.50
C MET A 1 2.11 -29.04 -0.03
N LEU A 2 1.09 -29.21 -0.89
CA LEU A 2 -0.13 -29.95 -0.53
C LEU A 2 0.16 -31.46 -0.37
N PHE A 3 0.90 -32.04 -1.32
CA PHE A 3 1.23 -33.47 -1.29
C PHE A 3 2.19 -33.85 -0.16
N ASP A 4 3.15 -32.99 0.20
CA ASP A 4 3.99 -33.24 1.39
C ASP A 4 3.15 -33.21 2.67
N TRP A 5 2.17 -32.32 2.78
CA TRP A 5 1.26 -32.27 3.92
C TRP A 5 0.38 -33.53 4.00
N LEU A 6 -0.09 -34.05 2.86
CA LEU A 6 -0.86 -35.31 2.79
C LEU A 6 -0.02 -36.54 3.13
N VAL A 7 1.29 -36.51 2.86
CA VAL A 7 2.21 -37.57 3.28
C VAL A 7 2.49 -37.51 4.78
N VAL A 8 2.72 -36.32 5.33
CA VAL A 8 2.84 -36.12 6.79
C VAL A 8 1.56 -36.55 7.50
N GLY A 9 0.39 -36.22 6.93
CA GLY A 9 -0.91 -36.64 7.43
C GLY A 9 -1.26 -38.12 7.18
N GLN A 10 -0.34 -38.92 6.61
CA GLN A 10 -0.52 -40.35 6.31
C GLN A 10 -1.69 -40.68 5.36
N VAL A 11 -2.20 -39.68 4.64
CA VAL A 11 -3.25 -39.85 3.62
C VAL A 11 -2.65 -40.42 2.32
N LEU A 12 -1.37 -40.11 2.05
CA LEU A 12 -0.60 -40.62 0.92
C LEU A 12 0.71 -41.25 1.40
N ALA A 13 1.06 -42.42 0.86
CA ALA A 13 2.30 -43.11 1.21
C ALA A 13 3.56 -42.40 0.69
N THR A 14 3.47 -41.67 -0.43
CA THR A 14 4.59 -40.94 -1.02
C THR A 14 4.07 -39.80 -1.89
N ASN A 15 4.83 -38.70 -2.00
CA ASN A 15 4.48 -37.55 -2.83
C ASN A 15 4.69 -37.87 -4.33
N PRO A 16 3.62 -37.98 -5.15
CA PRO A 16 3.73 -38.32 -6.57
C PRO A 16 4.35 -37.19 -7.41
N ALA A 17 4.36 -35.95 -6.89
CA ALA A 17 4.97 -34.78 -7.53
C ALA A 17 6.43 -34.56 -7.08
N SER A 18 7.01 -35.47 -6.30
CA SER A 18 8.39 -35.34 -5.78
C SER A 18 9.44 -35.22 -6.89
N SER A 19 9.24 -35.89 -8.02
CA SER A 19 10.14 -35.82 -9.18
C SER A 19 9.85 -34.64 -10.12
N VAL A 20 8.72 -33.96 -9.94
CA VAL A 20 8.26 -32.92 -10.87
C VAL A 20 8.80 -31.56 -10.44
N ARG A 21 9.98 -31.21 -10.96
CA ARG A 21 10.42 -29.81 -11.01
C ARG A 21 9.81 -29.16 -12.24
N GLY A 22 8.72 -28.42 -12.06
CA GLY A 22 8.15 -27.61 -13.14
C GLY A 22 9.21 -26.65 -13.71
N PRO A 23 9.21 -26.37 -15.02
CA PRO A 23 10.10 -25.36 -15.59
C PRO A 23 9.94 -24.08 -14.79
N LYS A 24 11.05 -23.59 -14.22
CA LYS A 24 11.03 -22.34 -13.46
C LYS A 24 10.74 -21.23 -14.46
N HIS A 25 9.47 -20.88 -14.59
CA HIS A 25 9.02 -19.76 -15.41
C HIS A 25 9.52 -18.47 -14.74
N SER A 26 10.80 -18.16 -14.95
CA SER A 26 11.42 -16.92 -14.52
C SER A 26 11.26 -15.92 -15.63
N VAL A 27 10.14 -15.21 -15.64
CA VAL A 27 10.04 -14.01 -16.46
C VAL A 27 10.99 -12.99 -15.85
N ARG A 28 12.17 -12.80 -16.43
CA ARG A 28 13.18 -11.82 -15.96
C ARG A 28 12.73 -10.36 -16.15
N LYS A 29 11.67 -10.12 -16.92
CA LYS A 29 11.20 -8.79 -17.29
C LYS A 29 9.67 -8.74 -17.19
N GLY A 30 9.15 -8.06 -16.17
CA GLY A 30 7.75 -7.68 -16.16
C GLY A 30 7.44 -6.89 -17.44
N LYS A 31 6.31 -7.19 -18.09
CA LYS A 31 5.85 -6.45 -19.26
C LYS A 31 5.45 -5.00 -18.93
N THR A 32 5.33 -4.67 -17.63
CA THR A 32 4.94 -3.34 -17.16
C THR A 32 6.12 -2.37 -17.37
N PRO A 33 6.02 -1.42 -18.32
CA PRO A 33 7.01 -0.37 -18.43
C PRO A 33 7.05 0.42 -17.11
N VAL A 34 8.24 0.82 -16.69
CA VAL A 34 8.41 1.71 -15.55
C VAL A 34 7.88 3.08 -15.97
N LEU A 35 6.95 3.66 -15.19
CA LEU A 35 6.51 5.03 -15.44
C LEU A 35 7.70 5.97 -15.36
N ALA A 36 7.89 6.80 -16.38
CA ALA A 36 8.79 7.93 -16.29
C ALA A 36 8.26 8.95 -15.27
N ALA A 37 9.15 9.76 -14.69
CA ALA A 37 8.75 10.76 -13.69
C ALA A 37 7.70 11.73 -14.23
N ASP A 38 7.80 12.11 -15.51
CA ASP A 38 6.87 13.04 -16.15
C ASP A 38 5.50 12.42 -16.41
N GLU A 39 5.46 11.13 -16.78
CA GLU A 39 4.21 10.37 -16.92
C GLU A 39 3.50 10.23 -15.58
N ALA A 40 4.26 10.00 -14.50
CA ALA A 40 3.69 9.89 -13.16
C ALA A 40 3.10 11.23 -12.68
N ARG A 41 3.76 12.35 -12.99
CA ARG A 41 3.20 13.69 -12.71
C ARG A 41 1.96 13.95 -13.55
N ALA A 42 2.00 13.68 -14.86
CA ALA A 42 0.85 13.85 -15.74
C ALA A 42 -0.37 13.03 -15.27
N LEU A 43 -0.14 11.81 -14.77
CA LEU A 43 -1.19 11.00 -14.15
C LEU A 43 -1.78 11.68 -12.91
N LEU A 44 -0.94 12.15 -11.99
CA LEU A 44 -1.40 12.81 -10.75
C LEU A 44 -2.13 14.13 -11.03
N ASP A 45 -1.67 14.89 -12.02
CA ASP A 45 -2.25 16.17 -12.42
C ASP A 45 -3.59 15.99 -13.16
N SER A 46 -3.82 14.83 -13.78
CA SER A 46 -5.09 14.51 -14.45
C SER A 46 -6.27 14.25 -13.50
N ILE A 47 -6.01 14.08 -12.19
CA ILE A 47 -7.03 13.76 -11.19
C ILE A 47 -7.75 15.04 -10.76
N ASP A 48 -9.08 15.08 -10.93
CA ASP A 48 -9.91 16.20 -10.51
C ASP A 48 -9.96 16.34 -8.97
N THR A 49 -9.26 17.34 -8.44
CA THR A 49 -9.20 17.62 -7.00
C THR A 49 -10.34 18.49 -6.47
N SER A 50 -11.34 18.84 -7.30
CA SER A 50 -12.51 19.60 -6.85
C SER A 50 -13.39 18.80 -5.87
N THR A 51 -13.29 17.47 -5.92
CA THR A 51 -14.03 16.56 -5.06
C THR A 51 -13.16 15.95 -3.97
N LEU A 52 -13.76 15.62 -2.82
CA LEU A 52 -13.06 14.91 -1.73
C LEU A 52 -12.50 13.56 -2.19
N VAL A 53 -13.19 12.88 -3.11
CA VAL A 53 -12.76 11.61 -3.67
C VAL A 53 -11.50 11.79 -4.53
N GLY A 54 -11.45 12.83 -5.37
CA GLY A 54 -10.26 13.11 -6.16
C GLY A 54 -9.06 13.55 -5.32
N LEU A 55 -9.27 14.30 -4.23
CA LEU A 55 -8.21 14.58 -3.25
C LEU A 55 -7.65 13.29 -2.62
N ARG A 56 -8.55 12.37 -2.24
CA ARG A 56 -8.16 11.06 -1.70
C ARG A 56 -7.34 10.26 -2.70
N ASP A 57 -7.83 10.15 -3.92
CA ASP A 57 -7.23 9.29 -4.94
C ASP A 57 -5.88 9.86 -5.40
N ARG A 58 -5.75 11.20 -5.51
CA ARG A 58 -4.46 11.87 -5.79
C ARG A 58 -3.46 11.66 -4.65
N ALA A 59 -3.87 11.80 -3.40
CA ALA A 59 -3.00 11.57 -2.25
C ALA A 59 -2.58 10.10 -2.11
N LEU A 60 -3.49 9.14 -2.36
CA LEU A 60 -3.22 7.71 -2.30
C LEU A 60 -2.25 7.26 -3.39
N ILE A 61 -2.49 7.67 -4.65
CA ILE A 61 -1.60 7.35 -5.77
C ILE A 61 -0.25 8.05 -5.59
N GLY A 62 -0.26 9.32 -5.16
CA GLY A 62 0.95 10.07 -4.84
C GLY A 62 1.79 9.36 -3.78
N LEU A 63 1.18 8.87 -2.70
CA LEU A 63 1.88 8.11 -1.66
C LEU A 63 2.58 6.90 -2.26
N MET A 64 1.88 6.09 -3.07
CA MET A 64 2.47 4.92 -3.72
C MET A 64 3.62 5.28 -4.67
N VAL A 65 3.49 6.35 -5.45
CA VAL A 65 4.50 6.79 -6.42
C VAL A 65 5.76 7.30 -5.73
N TYR A 66 5.62 8.14 -4.69
CA TYR A 66 6.75 8.79 -4.03
C TYR A 66 7.45 7.90 -2.99
N THR A 67 6.73 6.98 -2.35
CA THR A 67 7.29 6.09 -1.31
C THR A 67 7.51 4.65 -1.78
N PHE A 68 7.08 4.32 -2.99
CA PHE A 68 7.04 2.94 -3.52
C PHE A 68 6.24 1.97 -2.63
N ALA A 69 5.33 2.49 -1.80
CA ALA A 69 4.46 1.70 -0.96
C ALA A 69 3.56 0.78 -1.79
N ARG A 70 3.40 -0.46 -1.35
CA ARG A 70 2.36 -1.34 -1.88
C ARG A 70 0.99 -0.84 -1.46
N VAL A 71 -0.02 -1.06 -2.31
CA VAL A 71 -1.42 -0.67 -2.03
C VAL A 71 -1.90 -1.13 -0.65
N GLY A 72 -1.54 -2.35 -0.22
CA GLY A 72 -1.92 -2.85 1.11
C GLY A 72 -1.33 -2.06 2.27
N ALA A 73 -0.09 -1.56 2.14
CA ALA A 73 0.55 -0.71 3.15
C ALA A 73 -0.02 0.71 3.11
N ALA A 74 -0.25 1.25 1.90
CA ALA A 74 -0.85 2.57 1.71
C ALA A 74 -2.27 2.67 2.29
N LEU A 75 -3.07 1.60 2.22
CA LEU A 75 -4.42 1.57 2.82
C LEU A 75 -4.43 1.40 4.34
N GLN A 76 -3.33 0.93 4.94
CA GLN A 76 -3.24 0.71 6.38
C GLN A 76 -2.63 1.89 7.14
N ILE A 77 -2.13 2.89 6.43
CA ILE A 77 -1.55 4.09 7.05
C ILE A 77 -2.63 4.85 7.84
N LYS A 78 -2.26 5.30 9.03
CA LYS A 78 -3.10 6.14 9.88
C LYS A 78 -2.72 7.59 9.78
N VAL A 79 -3.57 8.47 10.28
CA VAL A 79 -3.27 9.91 10.36
C VAL A 79 -2.03 10.16 11.23
N GLU A 80 -1.84 9.41 12.32
CA GLU A 80 -0.66 9.50 13.21
C GLU A 80 0.66 9.09 12.55
N ASP A 81 0.61 8.31 11.46
CA ASP A 81 1.81 7.86 10.75
C ASP A 81 2.39 8.92 9.82
N VAL A 82 1.66 10.02 9.61
CA VAL A 82 2.14 11.24 8.94
C VAL A 82 2.42 12.29 10.01
N TYR A 83 3.70 12.47 10.34
CA TYR A 83 4.10 13.36 11.43
C TYR A 83 5.23 14.28 11.03
N VAL A 84 5.28 15.47 11.63
CA VAL A 84 6.37 16.42 11.41
C VAL A 84 7.47 16.13 12.42
N GLN A 85 8.68 15.86 11.92
CA GLN A 85 9.87 15.73 12.74
C GLN A 85 10.85 16.87 12.40
N GLY A 86 10.99 17.83 13.32
CA GLY A 86 11.76 19.04 13.09
C GLY A 86 11.07 19.97 12.07
N ARG A 87 11.63 20.08 10.87
CA ARG A 87 11.10 20.93 9.77
C ARG A 87 10.63 20.14 8.55
N ARG A 88 10.62 18.81 8.61
CA ARG A 88 10.21 17.94 7.51
C ARG A 88 9.10 17.02 7.97
N THR A 89 8.13 16.77 7.09
CA THR A 89 7.14 15.72 7.28
C THR A 89 7.78 14.37 7.04
N TRP A 90 7.45 13.41 7.89
CA TRP A 90 7.88 12.02 7.82
C TRP A 90 6.66 11.12 7.69
N ILE A 91 6.87 10.01 6.99
CA ILE A 91 5.85 9.00 6.79
C ILE A 91 6.36 7.67 7.32
N ARG A 92 5.54 7.03 8.14
CA ARG A 92 5.74 5.67 8.62
C ARG A 92 4.83 4.70 7.87
N LEU A 93 5.44 3.69 7.24
CA LEU A 93 4.74 2.63 6.53
C LEU A 93 4.97 1.27 7.18
N TYR A 94 3.90 0.47 7.19
CA TYR A 94 3.93 -0.91 7.67
C TYR A 94 3.99 -1.87 6.49
N GLU A 95 5.15 -2.48 6.25
CA GLU A 95 5.31 -3.47 5.18
C GLU A 95 5.08 -4.90 5.66
N LYS A 96 4.67 -5.76 4.72
CA LYS A 96 4.49 -7.20 4.96
C LYS A 96 5.83 -7.81 5.43
N GLY A 97 5.82 -8.42 6.61
CA GLY A 97 7.03 -8.87 7.30
C GLY A 97 7.42 -8.01 8.50
N GLU A 98 6.50 -7.14 8.96
CA GLU A 98 6.60 -6.37 10.22
C GLU A 98 7.75 -5.34 10.26
N LYS A 99 8.34 -5.04 9.09
CA LYS A 99 9.35 -4.00 8.98
C LYS A 99 8.66 -2.65 8.87
N ARG A 100 8.91 -1.79 9.86
CA ARG A 100 8.56 -0.38 9.81
C ARG A 100 9.53 0.33 8.89
N HIS A 101 9.00 1.02 7.89
CA HIS A 101 9.81 1.87 7.01
C HIS A 101 9.43 3.33 7.28
N GLU A 102 10.39 4.10 7.78
CA GLU A 102 10.24 5.54 8.00
C GLU A 102 11.07 6.28 6.96
N MET A 103 10.46 7.27 6.31
CA MET A 103 11.14 8.07 5.30
C MET A 103 10.66 9.53 5.34
N PRO A 104 11.52 10.48 4.95
CA PRO A 104 11.11 11.86 4.77
C PRO A 104 10.12 11.97 3.60
N CYS A 105 9.07 12.76 3.79
CA CYS A 105 8.06 13.05 2.80
C CYS A 105 8.62 14.00 1.73
N HIS A 106 8.28 13.75 0.47
CA HIS A 106 8.55 14.68 -0.62
C HIS A 106 7.58 15.87 -0.56
N HIS A 107 8.01 17.08 -0.94
CA HIS A 107 7.18 18.29 -0.80
C HIS A 107 5.81 18.19 -1.52
N ASN A 108 5.77 17.69 -2.76
CA ASN A 108 4.50 17.47 -3.46
C ASN A 108 3.58 16.47 -2.72
N LEU A 109 4.15 15.43 -2.13
CA LEU A 109 3.38 14.43 -1.40
C LEU A 109 2.79 15.04 -0.12
N ASP A 110 3.57 15.89 0.55
CA ASP A 110 3.14 16.64 1.72
C ASP A 110 1.90 17.50 1.41
N GLU A 111 1.96 18.28 0.33
CA GLU A 111 0.83 19.08 -0.14
C GLU A 111 -0.41 18.23 -0.43
N TYR A 112 -0.25 17.08 -1.09
CA TYR A 112 -1.37 16.21 -1.44
C TYR A 112 -2.02 15.58 -0.20
N LEU A 113 -1.21 15.10 0.75
CA LEU A 113 -1.68 14.53 1.99
C LEU A 113 -2.39 15.58 2.84
N HIS A 114 -1.80 16.76 3.01
CA HIS A 114 -2.42 17.84 3.79
C HIS A 114 -3.71 18.35 3.14
N ALA A 115 -3.77 18.48 1.81
CA ALA A 115 -5.00 18.88 1.12
C ALA A 115 -6.14 17.88 1.37
N TYR A 116 -5.85 16.58 1.34
CA TYR A 116 -6.84 15.55 1.62
C TYR A 116 -7.23 15.49 3.11
N ILE A 117 -6.27 15.48 4.04
CA ILE A 117 -6.53 15.42 5.49
C ILE A 117 -7.39 16.61 5.93
N ASN A 118 -7.07 17.81 5.44
CA ASN A 118 -7.85 19.01 5.72
C ASN A 118 -9.24 18.97 5.08
N GLY A 119 -9.34 18.53 3.81
CA GLY A 119 -10.61 18.40 3.10
C GLY A 119 -11.55 17.35 3.72
N ALA A 120 -10.98 16.25 4.21
CA ALA A 120 -11.70 15.15 4.88
C ALA A 120 -11.99 15.43 6.36
N LYS A 121 -11.39 16.48 6.94
CA LYS A 121 -11.46 16.82 8.37
C LYS A 121 -11.08 15.64 9.27
N LEU A 122 -10.04 14.92 8.89
CA LEU A 122 -9.53 13.77 9.65
C LEU A 122 -8.79 14.26 10.89
N THR A 123 -9.50 14.37 12.00
CA THR A 123 -8.95 14.82 13.30
C THR A 123 -8.55 13.68 14.23
N GLU A 124 -9.03 12.47 13.97
CA GLU A 124 -8.75 11.32 14.83
C GLU A 124 -7.43 10.65 14.44
N ALA A 125 -6.42 10.74 15.31
CA ALA A 125 -5.06 10.24 15.05
C ALA A 125 -5.00 8.74 14.73
N ARG A 126 -5.89 7.94 15.35
CA ARG A 126 -5.96 6.49 15.15
C ARG A 126 -6.77 6.07 13.92
N ALA A 127 -7.47 7.00 13.28
CA ALA A 127 -8.25 6.69 12.09
C ALA A 127 -7.33 6.38 10.91
N PHE A 128 -7.80 5.50 10.03
CA PHE A 128 -7.14 5.27 8.75
C PHE A 128 -7.11 6.57 7.96
N CYS A 129 -5.96 6.89 7.38
CA CYS A 129 -5.80 8.09 6.57
C CYS A 129 -6.76 8.03 5.38
N PHE A 130 -6.86 6.88 4.71
CA PHE A 130 -7.72 6.69 3.54
C PHE A 130 -8.92 5.81 3.87
N VAL A 131 -10.13 6.36 3.79
CA VAL A 131 -11.39 5.59 3.90
C VAL A 131 -11.96 5.37 2.49
N LEU A 132 -11.96 4.11 2.05
CA LEU A 132 -12.62 3.68 0.81
C LEU A 132 -14.07 3.31 1.12
N ARG A 133 -15.04 3.86 0.36
CA ARG A 133 -16.48 3.60 0.57
C ARG A 133 -16.88 2.11 0.58
N HIS A 134 -16.07 1.24 -0.02
CA HIS A 134 -16.35 -0.20 -0.15
C HIS A 134 -15.32 -1.12 0.53
N VAL A 135 -14.22 -0.58 1.05
CA VAL A 135 -13.17 -1.39 1.68
C VAL A 135 -13.07 -0.93 3.12
N ALA A 136 -13.95 -1.48 3.96
CA ALA A 136 -13.59 -1.63 5.36
C ALA A 136 -12.38 -2.59 5.37
N PRO A 137 -11.22 -2.19 5.93
CA PRO A 137 -10.13 -3.13 6.12
C PRO A 137 -10.68 -4.32 6.93
N ALA A 138 -10.35 -5.55 6.51
CA ALA A 138 -10.85 -6.79 7.10
C ALA A 138 -10.51 -6.98 8.60
N SER A 139 -9.83 -6.02 9.22
CA SER A 139 -9.57 -5.91 10.66
C SER A 139 -10.59 -5.04 11.42
N PHE A 140 -11.60 -4.48 10.76
CA PHE A 140 -12.68 -3.70 11.40
C PHE A 140 -13.76 -4.64 11.99
N GLN A 141 -13.36 -5.58 12.85
CA GLN A 141 -14.28 -6.12 13.84
C GLN A 141 -14.26 -5.16 15.03
N ILE A 142 -15.38 -4.44 15.15
CA ILE A 142 -15.77 -3.62 16.29
C ILE A 142 -15.59 -4.46 17.56
N ALA A 143 -14.57 -4.12 18.36
CA ALA A 143 -14.61 -4.42 19.78
C ALA A 143 -15.73 -3.56 20.37
N ARG A 144 -16.84 -4.22 20.71
CA ARG A 144 -17.81 -3.72 21.68
C ARG A 144 -17.18 -3.67 23.06
#